data_AF-A0A1A9RDM6-F1
#
_entry.id   AF-A0A1A9RDM6-F1
#
_cell.length_a   1.000
_cell.length_b   1.000
_cell.length_c   1.000
_cell.angle_alpha   90.00
_cell.angle_beta   90.00
_cell.angle_gamma   90.00
#
_symmetry.space_group_name_H-M   'P 1'
#
loop_
_entity.id
_entity.type
_entity.pdbx_description
1 polymer ?
#
loop_
_entity_poly.entity_id
_entity_poly.type
_entity_poly.pdbx_seq_one_letter_code
_entity_poly.pdbx_strand_id
1 'polypeptide(L)'
;MSKSQELIAKQHPVSAGDILGMVAGLAAAAIHIYETEPNGKLSQLFANEGIPPTYQLIKPIVQESKQLIEAGDTEADDFLKFVTAVISLLDKANKKAIELGLSEAVQPTIQ
;
A
#
# COMPACT_ATOMS: atom_id res chain seq x y z
N MET A 1 -6.55 25.39 -3.25
CA MET A 1 -6.49 23.92 -3.15
C MET A 1 -5.03 23.57 -3.30
N SER A 2 -4.42 22.91 -2.32
CA SER A 2 -3.05 22.38 -2.47
C SER A 2 -3.05 21.22 -3.45
N LYS A 3 -1.89 20.93 -4.06
CA LYS A 3 -1.78 19.84 -5.03
C LYS A 3 -2.10 18.49 -4.38
N SER A 4 -1.81 18.36 -3.09
CA SER A 4 -2.18 17.23 -2.23
C SER A 4 -3.70 17.07 -2.10
N GLN A 5 -4.42 18.16 -1.84
CA GLN A 5 -5.88 18.15 -1.80
C GLN A 5 -6.48 17.84 -3.17
N GLU A 6 -5.88 18.32 -4.26
CA GLU A 6 -6.28 17.94 -5.62
C GLU A 6 -6.05 16.46 -5.91
N LEU A 7 -4.99 15.84 -5.38
CA LEU A 7 -4.72 14.41 -5.54
C LEU A 7 -5.72 13.53 -4.79
N ILE A 8 -6.10 13.96 -3.59
CA ILE A 8 -7.18 13.33 -2.82
C ILE A 8 -8.54 13.55 -3.50
N ALA A 9 -8.76 14.71 -4.13
CA ALA A 9 -10.06 15.11 -4.69
C ALA A 9 -10.21 14.90 -6.21
N LYS A 10 -9.18 14.44 -6.93
CA LYS A 10 -9.18 14.42 -8.41
C LYS A 10 -10.24 13.44 -8.94
N GLN A 11 -11.03 13.94 -9.90
CA GLN A 11 -12.16 13.26 -10.57
C GLN A 11 -11.72 12.17 -11.58
N HIS A 12 -10.80 11.29 -11.18
CA HIS A 12 -10.70 9.97 -11.79
C HIS A 12 -11.88 9.11 -11.29
N PRO A 13 -12.25 8.01 -11.97
CA PRO A 13 -13.32 7.12 -11.45
C PRO A 13 -13.05 6.59 -10.03
N VAL A 14 -11.80 6.68 -9.53
CA VAL A 14 -11.39 6.37 -8.16
C VAL A 14 -10.29 7.36 -7.71
N SER A 15 -10.40 7.94 -6.52
CA SER A 15 -9.38 8.88 -5.99
C SER A 15 -8.14 8.16 -5.45
N ALA A 16 -7.00 8.87 -5.32
CA ALA A 16 -5.81 8.31 -4.67
C ALA A 16 -6.09 7.88 -3.22
N GLY A 17 -6.95 8.63 -2.53
CA GLY A 17 -7.41 8.28 -1.18
C GLY A 17 -8.15 6.94 -1.13
N ASP A 18 -9.05 6.70 -2.08
CA ASP A 18 -9.81 5.44 -2.16
C ASP A 18 -8.92 4.24 -2.48
N ILE A 19 -7.96 4.41 -3.40
CA ILE A 19 -6.98 3.36 -3.72
C ILE A 19 -6.16 3.01 -2.48
N LEU A 20 -5.62 4.02 -1.80
CA LEU A 20 -4.83 3.82 -0.58
C LEU A 20 -5.67 3.18 0.55
N GLY A 21 -6.95 3.56 0.69
CA GLY A 21 -7.88 2.95 1.65
C GLY A 21 -8.16 1.47 1.34
N MET A 22 -8.40 1.13 0.07
CA MET A 22 -8.58 -0.25 -0.39
C MET A 22 -7.33 -1.09 -0.10
N VAL A 23 -6.15 -0.54 -0.39
CA VAL A 23 -4.87 -1.21 -0.15
C VAL A 23 -4.61 -1.42 1.34
N ALA A 24 -4.91 -0.44 2.19
CA ALA A 24 -4.82 -0.59 3.64
C ALA A 24 -5.73 -1.72 4.14
N GLY A 25 -6.98 -1.79 3.64
CA GLY A 25 -7.92 -2.85 3.97
C GLY A 25 -7.42 -4.23 3.54
N LEU A 26 -6.89 -4.34 2.32
CA LEU A 26 -6.31 -5.58 1.79
C LEU A 26 -5.12 -6.07 2.64
N ALA A 27 -4.19 -5.18 2.97
CA ALA A 27 -3.01 -5.50 3.77
C ALA A 27 -3.41 -5.93 5.19
N ALA A 28 -4.36 -5.22 5.83
CA ALA A 28 -4.87 -5.58 7.15
C ALA A 28 -5.59 -6.93 7.14
N ALA A 29 -6.41 -7.20 6.12
CA ALA A 29 -7.09 -8.48 5.95
C ALA A 29 -6.08 -9.63 5.76
N ALA A 30 -5.05 -9.42 4.93
CA ALA A 30 -4.00 -10.42 4.72
C ALA A 30 -3.27 -10.74 6.03
N ILE A 31 -2.86 -9.72 6.80
CA ILE A 31 -2.21 -9.92 8.11
C ILE A 31 -3.10 -10.73 9.04
N HIS A 32 -4.38 -10.38 9.14
CA HIS A 32 -5.33 -11.10 9.99
C HIS A 32 -5.49 -12.57 9.56
N ILE A 33 -5.57 -12.83 8.26
CA ILE A 33 -5.71 -14.19 7.71
C ILE A 33 -4.43 -15.01 7.92
N TYR A 34 -3.25 -14.40 7.79
CA TYR A 34 -1.98 -15.05 8.14
C TYR A 34 -1.90 -15.43 9.62
N GLU A 35 -2.59 -14.71 10.50
CA GLU A 35 -2.65 -15.02 11.94
C GLU A 35 -3.64 -16.12 12.27
N THR A 36 -4.81 -16.10 11.63
CA THR A 36 -5.90 -17.03 11.95
C THR A 36 -5.80 -18.34 11.18
N GLU A 37 -5.38 -18.30 9.92
CA GLU A 37 -5.31 -19.45 9.01
C GLU A 37 -4.02 -19.45 8.16
N PRO A 38 -2.82 -19.53 8.77
CA PRO A 38 -1.54 -19.33 8.09
C PRO A 38 -1.30 -20.23 6.87
N ASN A 39 -1.81 -21.48 6.90
CA ASN A 39 -1.65 -22.46 5.82
C ASN A 39 -2.90 -22.59 4.92
N GLY A 40 -3.87 -21.69 5.08
CA GLY A 40 -5.12 -21.70 4.32
C GLY A 40 -4.93 -21.31 2.86
N LYS A 41 -5.88 -21.71 2.01
CA LYS A 41 -5.92 -21.34 0.58
C LYS A 41 -5.94 -19.82 0.39
N LEU A 42 -6.61 -19.09 1.27
CA LEU A 42 -6.65 -17.63 1.23
C LEU A 42 -5.28 -17.02 1.56
N SER A 43 -4.55 -17.55 2.54
CA SER A 43 -3.19 -17.11 2.86
C SER A 43 -2.25 -17.24 1.66
N GLN A 44 -2.30 -18.37 0.96
CA GLN A 44 -1.51 -18.56 -0.27
C GLN A 44 -1.91 -17.58 -1.37
N LEU A 45 -3.21 -17.32 -1.53
CA LEU A 45 -3.73 -16.39 -2.53
C LEU A 45 -3.30 -14.94 -2.23
N PHE A 46 -3.39 -14.49 -0.98
CA PHE A 46 -2.90 -13.17 -0.59
C PHE A 46 -1.38 -13.03 -0.80
N ALA A 47 -0.60 -14.04 -0.41
CA ALA A 47 0.85 -14.01 -0.47
C ALA A 47 1.40 -13.96 -1.92
N ASN A 48 0.74 -14.65 -2.85
CA ASN A 48 1.22 -14.79 -4.22
C ASN A 48 0.52 -13.83 -5.21
N GLU A 49 -0.77 -13.57 -5.02
CA GLU A 49 -1.61 -12.87 -6.00
C GLU A 49 -2.21 -11.58 -5.47
N GLY A 50 -2.32 -11.41 -4.15
CA GLY A 50 -2.89 -10.20 -3.54
C GLY A 50 -1.83 -9.11 -3.28
N ILE A 51 -0.88 -9.41 -2.40
CA ILE A 51 0.08 -8.43 -1.89
C ILE A 51 1.08 -7.96 -2.98
N PRO A 52 1.73 -8.83 -3.76
CA PRO A 52 2.75 -8.38 -4.71
C PRO A 52 2.24 -7.39 -5.78
N PRO A 53 1.09 -7.63 -6.46
CA PRO A 53 0.55 -6.67 -7.43
C PRO A 53 0.15 -5.33 -6.81
N THR A 54 -0.20 -5.33 -5.51
CA THR A 54 -0.66 -4.13 -4.82
C THR A 54 0.44 -3.07 -4.69
N TYR A 55 1.72 -3.46 -4.64
CA TYR A 55 2.83 -2.51 -4.70
C TYR A 55 2.88 -1.75 -6.02
N GLN A 56 2.56 -2.41 -7.14
CA GLN A 56 2.52 -1.76 -8.45
C GLN A 56 1.34 -0.78 -8.56
N LEU A 57 0.21 -1.12 -7.93
CA LEU A 57 -0.98 -0.26 -7.92
C LEU A 57 -0.71 1.10 -7.25
N ILE A 58 0.01 1.11 -6.13
CA ILE A 58 0.27 2.35 -5.38
C ILE A 58 1.53 3.08 -5.83
N LYS A 59 2.40 2.45 -6.62
CA LYS A 59 3.69 3.05 -7.05
C LYS A 59 3.55 4.46 -7.66
N PRO A 60 2.58 4.74 -8.55
CA PRO A 60 2.39 6.10 -9.08
C PRO A 60 2.04 7.11 -7.97
N ILE A 61 1.19 6.72 -7.02
CA ILE A 61 0.78 7.55 -5.89
C ILE A 61 1.98 7.89 -5.00
N VAL A 62 2.88 6.93 -4.77
CA VAL A 62 4.11 7.19 -4.00
C VAL A 62 5.04 8.14 -4.73
N GLN A 63 5.24 7.94 -6.03
CA GLN A 63 6.07 8.84 -6.84
C GLN A 63 5.53 10.27 -6.84
N GLU A 64 4.21 10.44 -7.00
CA GLU A 64 3.56 11.75 -6.92
C GLU A 64 3.70 12.37 -5.52
N SER A 65 3.54 11.58 -4.44
CA SER A 65 3.77 12.09 -3.08
C SER A 65 5.19 12.60 -2.85
N LYS A 66 6.22 11.91 -3.41
CA LYS A 66 7.62 12.34 -3.33
C LYS A 66 7.82 13.68 -4.08
N GLN A 67 7.24 13.81 -5.27
CA GLN A 67 7.31 15.04 -6.07
C GLN A 67 6.65 16.25 -5.41
N LEU A 68 5.55 16.06 -4.68
CA LEU A 68 4.88 17.14 -3.94
C LEU A 68 5.75 17.73 -2.83
N ILE A 69 6.49 16.87 -2.14
CA ILE A 69 7.45 17.27 -1.10
C ILE A 69 8.62 18.02 -1.71
N GLU A 70 9.19 17.51 -2.79
CA GLU A 70 10.28 18.18 -3.53
C GLU A 70 9.85 19.57 -4.05
N ALA A 71 8.57 19.75 -4.36
CA ALA A 71 7.99 21.02 -4.78
C ALA A 71 7.72 22.00 -3.61
N GLY A 72 8.02 21.62 -2.37
CA GLY A 72 7.85 22.47 -1.18
C GLY A 72 6.40 22.65 -0.73
N ASP A 73 5.49 21.74 -1.11
CA ASP A 73 4.09 21.78 -0.66
C ASP A 73 4.00 21.33 0.80
N THR A 74 3.98 22.28 1.74
CA THR A 74 3.91 22.01 3.18
C THR A 74 2.60 21.33 3.61
N GLU A 75 1.56 21.34 2.78
CA GLU A 75 0.31 20.60 3.04
C GLU A 75 0.37 19.14 2.56
N ALA A 76 1.45 18.73 1.85
CA ALA A 76 1.67 17.36 1.43
C ALA A 76 2.07 16.41 2.58
N ASP A 77 2.39 16.94 3.75
CA ASP A 77 2.79 16.16 4.93
C ASP A 77 1.74 15.12 5.33
N ASP A 78 0.45 15.47 5.34
CA ASP A 78 -0.60 14.53 5.76
C ASP A 78 -0.88 13.46 4.71
N PHE A 79 -0.78 13.82 3.43
CA PHE A 79 -0.88 12.85 2.34
C PHE A 79 0.31 11.87 2.35
N LEU A 80 1.53 12.37 2.57
CA LEU A 80 2.73 11.56 2.71
C LEU A 80 2.64 10.61 3.92
N LYS A 81 2.17 11.10 5.07
CA LYS A 81 1.95 10.25 6.26
C LYS A 81 0.99 9.12 5.94
N PHE A 82 -0.09 9.41 5.21
CA PHE A 82 -1.05 8.39 4.81
C PHE A 82 -0.44 7.37 3.84
N VAL A 83 0.24 7.81 2.79
CA VAL A 83 0.96 6.93 1.85
C VAL A 83 1.97 6.04 2.59
N THR A 84 2.75 6.62 3.50
CA THR A 84 3.78 5.91 4.29
C THR A 84 3.15 4.86 5.21
N ALA A 85 2.00 5.17 5.83
CA ALA A 85 1.29 4.22 6.68
C ALA A 85 0.77 3.02 5.88
N VAL A 86 0.25 3.25 4.67
CA VAL A 86 -0.24 2.20 3.77
C VAL A 86 0.90 1.29 3.29
N ILE A 87 2.04 1.88 2.89
CA ILE A 87 3.24 1.11 2.53
C ILE A 87 3.70 0.27 3.72
N SER A 88 3.76 0.85 4.92
CA SER A 88 4.17 0.12 6.13
C SER A 88 3.26 -1.07 6.45
N LEU A 89 1.96 -0.98 6.15
CA LEU A 89 1.02 -2.11 6.30
C LEU A 89 1.28 -3.20 5.26
N LEU A 90 1.49 -2.83 4.00
CA LEU A 90 1.86 -3.76 2.94
C LEU A 90 3.18 -4.48 3.25
N ASP A 91 4.19 -3.76 3.73
CA ASP A 91 5.48 -4.32 4.11
C ASP A 91 5.34 -5.34 5.24
N LYS A 92 4.51 -5.03 6.25
CA LYS A 92 4.19 -5.97 7.34
C LYS A 92 3.50 -7.22 6.82
N ALA A 93 2.53 -7.08 5.91
CA ALA A 93 1.84 -8.21 5.30
C ALA A 93 2.82 -9.09 4.50
N ASN A 94 3.67 -8.48 3.68
CA ASN A 94 4.67 -9.18 2.88
C ASN A 94 5.70 -9.90 3.76
N LYS A 95 6.24 -9.21 4.78
CA LYS A 95 7.19 -9.80 5.73
C LYS A 95 6.60 -11.03 6.41
N LYS A 96 5.34 -10.95 6.84
CA LYS A 96 4.65 -12.07 7.48
C LYS A 96 4.43 -13.24 6.51
N ALA A 97 4.08 -12.96 5.25
CA ALA A 97 3.98 -14.00 4.23
C ALA A 97 5.31 -14.73 4.00
N ILE A 98 6.44 -13.99 4.00
CA ILE A 98 7.78 -14.57 3.90
C ILE A 98 8.14 -15.39 5.13
N GLU A 99 7.85 -14.89 6.35
CA GLU A 99 8.07 -15.61 7.62
C GLU A 99 7.32 -16.95 7.66
N LEU A 100 6.13 -17.00 7.05
CA LEU A 100 5.32 -18.22 6.93
C LEU A 100 5.73 -19.12 5.75
N GLY A 101 6.71 -18.72 4.94
CA GLY A 101 7.13 -19.48 3.75
C GLY A 101 6.08 -19.50 2.62
N LEU A 102 5.15 -18.54 2.61
CA LEU A 102 4.07 -18.44 1.62
C LEU A 102 4.46 -17.65 0.38
N SER A 103 5.48 -16.80 0.49
CA SER A 103 6.01 -15.96 -0.57
C SER A 103 7.53 -15.95 -0.51
N GLU A 104 8.18 -15.83 -1.66
CA GLU A 104 9.62 -15.60 -1.73
C GLU A 104 9.95 -14.17 -1.26
N ALA A 105 11.21 -13.92 -0.91
CA ALA A 105 11.64 -12.60 -0.47
C ALA A 105 11.55 -11.58 -1.61
N VAL A 106 10.39 -10.96 -1.78
CA VAL A 106 10.22 -9.83 -2.70
C VAL A 106 10.75 -8.58 -1.99
N GLN A 107 11.79 -7.97 -2.54
CA GLN A 107 12.24 -6.66 -2.06
C GLN A 107 11.07 -5.68 -2.14
N PRO A 108 10.84 -4.82 -1.11
CA PRO A 108 9.83 -3.79 -1.20
C PRO A 108 10.09 -2.99 -2.47
N THR A 109 9.09 -2.92 -3.34
CA THR A 109 9.27 -2.42 -4.72
C THR A 109 9.49 -0.90 -4.77
N ILE A 110 9.43 -0.24 -3.60
CA ILE A 110 9.46 1.20 -3.44
C ILE A 110 10.59 1.52 -2.47
N GLN A 111 11.77 1.77 -3.05
CA GLN A 111 12.91 2.43 -2.38
C GLN A 111 12.87 3.92 -2.78
#